data_AF-A0A4Q5LKH4-F1
#
_entry.id   AF-A0A4Q5LKH4-F1
#
_cell.length_a   1.000
_cell.length_b   1.000
_cell.length_c   1.000
_cell.angle_alpha   90.00
_cell.angle_beta   90.00
_cell.angle_gamma   90.00
#
_symmetry.space_group_name_H-M   'P 1'
#
loop_
_entity.id
_entity.type
_entity.pdbx_description
1 polymer ?
#
loop_
_entity_poly.entity_id
_entity_poly.type
_entity_poly.pdbx_seq_one_letter_code
_entity_poly.pdbx_strand_id
1 'polypeptide(L)'
;MDEGLKNKAYLEGQKLKKAGYDDEVILARLDKQGIPEHLAKQVVKNLNIQRHVEIVKEETPVYNAELIKIGLGIGLAIVSAIIFPGHIIIPAGLILGGIVFAIISKNKMKG
;
A
#
# COMPACT_ATOMS: atom_id res chain seq x y z
N MET A 1 12.72 29.49 18.93
CA MET A 1 12.11 29.36 17.60
C MET A 1 10.73 28.77 17.80
N ASP A 2 9.71 29.41 17.26
CA ASP A 2 8.30 29.25 17.64
C ASP A 2 7.70 27.90 17.15
N GLU A 3 7.63 26.91 18.03
CA GLU A 3 7.05 25.58 17.73
C GLU A 3 5.60 25.68 17.26
N GLY A 4 4.85 26.68 17.75
CA GLY A 4 3.48 26.94 17.36
C GLY A 4 3.36 27.31 15.88
N LEU A 5 4.28 28.15 15.39
CA LEU A 5 4.32 28.56 13.98
C LEU A 5 4.62 27.37 13.05
N LYS A 6 5.55 26.50 13.45
CA LYS A 6 5.89 25.27 12.71
C LYS A 6 4.69 24.33 12.61
N ASN A 7 3.98 24.09 13.71
CA ASN A 7 2.82 23.20 13.72
C ASN A 7 1.68 23.75 12.86
N LYS A 8 1.42 25.06 12.94
CA LYS A 8 0.40 25.71 12.12
C LYS A 8 0.72 25.58 10.62
N ALA A 9 1.97 25.85 10.24
CA ALA A 9 2.44 25.69 8.87
C ALA A 9 2.27 24.25 8.39
N TYR A 10 2.58 23.28 9.24
CA TYR A 10 2.48 21.86 8.92
C TYR A 10 1.04 21.41 8.69
N LEU A 11 0.12 21.80 9.57
CA LEU A 11 -1.30 21.46 9.46
C LEU A 11 -1.93 22.06 8.22
N GLU A 12 -1.61 23.33 7.93
CA GLU A 12 -2.13 24.00 6.74
C GLU A 12 -1.57 23.38 5.46
N GLY A 13 -0.25 23.14 5.41
CA GLY A 13 0.39 22.46 4.29
C GLY A 13 -0.19 21.07 4.05
N GLN A 14 -0.46 20.31 5.12
CA GLN A 14 -1.07 18.98 5.02
C GLN A 14 -2.49 19.04 4.46
N LYS A 15 -3.32 20.00 4.90
CA LYS A 15 -4.68 20.20 4.35
C LYS A 15 -4.65 20.51 2.87
N LEU A 16 -3.75 21.41 2.45
CA LEU A 16 -3.62 21.81 1.05
C LEU A 16 -3.10 20.66 0.18
N LYS A 17 -2.14 19.88 0.69
CA LYS A 17 -1.62 18.71 -0.02
C LYS A 17 -2.70 17.63 -0.18
N LYS A 18 -3.53 17.39 0.85
CA LYS A 18 -4.69 16.49 0.78
C LYS A 18 -5.76 16.97 -0.21
N ALA A 19 -5.90 18.28 -0.37
CA ALA A 19 -6.79 18.87 -1.37
C ALA A 19 -6.26 18.80 -2.81
N GLY A 20 -5.05 18.27 -3.02
CA GLY A 20 -4.47 18.07 -4.35
C GLY A 20 -3.79 19.30 -4.95
N TYR A 21 -3.48 20.32 -4.14
CA TYR A 21 -2.74 21.48 -4.62
C TYR A 21 -1.26 21.17 -4.87
N ASP A 22 -0.68 21.82 -5.87
CA ASP A 22 0.74 21.75 -6.20
C ASP A 22 1.61 22.45 -5.16
N ASP A 23 2.87 22.05 -5.10
CA ASP A 23 3.84 22.54 -4.12
C ASP A 23 4.01 24.07 -4.19
N GLU A 24 3.96 24.65 -5.38
CA GLU A 24 4.02 26.10 -5.60
C GLU A 24 2.82 26.83 -5.01
N VAL A 25 1.63 26.24 -5.14
CA VAL A 25 0.39 26.79 -4.58
C VAL A 25 0.41 26.70 -3.05
N ILE A 26 0.93 25.60 -2.51
CA ILE A 26 1.11 25.43 -1.07
C ILE A 26 2.09 26.48 -0.53
N LEU A 27 3.23 26.67 -1.19
CA LEU A 27 4.22 27.69 -0.82
C LEU A 27 3.62 29.10 -0.83
N ALA A 28 2.95 29.48 -1.92
CA ALA A 28 2.31 30.79 -2.05
C ALA A 28 1.24 31.05 -0.96
N ARG A 29 0.56 29.98 -0.51
CA ARG A 29 -0.46 30.10 0.54
C ARG A 29 0.13 30.19 1.94
N LEU A 30 1.22 29.49 2.21
CA LEU A 30 1.97 29.60 3.46
C LEU A 30 2.65 30.97 3.58
N ASP A 31 3.16 31.51 2.47
CA ASP A 31 3.73 32.86 2.39
C ASP A 31 2.69 33.94 2.70
N LYS A 32 1.48 33.82 2.13
CA LYS A 32 0.33 34.70 2.47
C LYS A 32 -0.08 34.63 3.95
N GLN A 33 0.27 33.56 4.67
CA GLN A 33 0.01 33.43 6.11
C GLN A 33 1.13 34.00 6.99
N GLY A 34 2.14 34.62 6.38
CA GLY A 34 3.30 35.19 7.07
C GLY A 34 4.29 34.14 7.55
N ILE A 35 4.26 32.93 6.98
CA ILE A 35 5.22 31.88 7.33
C ILE A 35 6.52 32.15 6.56
N PRO A 36 7.67 32.19 7.24
CA PRO A 36 8.96 32.39 6.59
C PRO A 36 9.20 31.36 5.47
N GLU A 37 9.68 31.82 4.31
CA GLU A 37 9.88 31.00 3.12
C GLU A 37 10.72 29.73 3.41
N HIS A 38 11.75 29.85 4.25
CA HIS A 38 12.59 28.71 4.65
C HIS A 38 11.82 27.62 5.41
N LEU A 39 10.84 28.00 6.24
CA LEU A 39 9.97 27.07 6.95
C LEU A 39 8.95 26.45 5.99
N ALA A 40 8.34 27.26 5.11
CA ALA A 40 7.39 26.77 4.12
C ALA A 40 8.02 25.71 3.21
N LYS A 41 9.26 25.94 2.72
CA LYS A 41 10.03 24.97 1.94
C LYS A 41 10.29 23.67 2.70
N GLN A 42 10.65 23.75 4.00
CA GLN A 42 10.83 22.56 4.84
C GLN A 42 9.53 21.78 5.01
N VAL A 43 8.41 22.47 5.24
CA VAL A 43 7.10 21.83 5.40
C VAL A 43 6.72 21.06 4.14
N VAL A 44 6.80 21.71 2.96
CA VAL A 44 6.46 21.07 1.67
C VAL A 44 7.36 19.86 1.40
N LYS A 45 8.67 19.98 1.62
CA LYS A 45 9.61 18.86 1.48
C LYS A 45 9.23 17.68 2.38
N ASN A 46 8.92 17.95 3.65
CA ASN A 46 8.54 16.91 4.60
C ASN A 46 7.20 16.24 4.25
N LEU A 47 6.24 17.01 3.73
CA LEU A 47 4.96 16.48 3.28
C LEU A 47 5.11 15.54 2.07
N ASN A 48 6.00 15.87 1.13
CA ASN A 48 6.30 14.99 0.00
C ASN A 48 6.95 13.68 0.43
N ILE A 49 7.89 13.72 1.39
CA ILE A 49 8.51 12.51 1.95
C ILE A 49 7.46 11.63 2.61
N GLN A 50 6.59 12.20 3.45
CA GLN A 50 5.52 11.43 4.11
C GLN A 50 4.57 10.78 3.11
N ARG A 51 4.18 11.51 2.06
CA ARG A 51 3.30 10.95 1.01
C ARG A 51 3.95 9.77 0.31
N HIS A 52 5.25 9.85 0.02
CA HIS A 52 5.95 8.74 -0.63
C HIS A 52 6.01 7.50 0.29
N VAL A 53 6.24 7.70 1.59
CA VAL A 53 6.22 6.61 2.58
C VAL A 53 4.81 6.00 2.71
N GLU A 54 3.76 6.83 2.71
CA GLU A 54 2.37 6.35 2.75
C GLU A 54 2.00 5.51 1.52
N ILE A 55 2.37 5.96 0.32
CA ILE A 55 2.12 5.20 -0.93
C ILE A 55 2.83 3.85 -0.88
N VAL A 56 4.12 3.82 -0.51
CA VAL A 56 4.87 2.56 -0.36
C VAL A 56 4.24 1.65 0.71
N LYS A 57 3.74 2.24 1.81
CA LYS A 57 3.06 1.48 2.86
C LYS A 57 1.69 0.94 2.42
N GLU A 58 0.98 1.61 1.52
CA GLU A 58 -0.28 1.12 0.95
C GLU A 58 -0.04 0.04 -0.12
N GLU A 59 1.08 0.06 -0.84
CA GLU A 59 1.43 -0.94 -1.85
C GLU A 59 2.03 -2.23 -1.25
N THR A 60 2.77 -2.13 -0.15
CA THR A 60 3.40 -3.29 0.54
C THR A 60 2.45 -4.38 1.08
N PRO A 61 1.22 -4.12 1.58
CA PRO A 61 0.34 -5.20 2.05
C PRO A 61 -0.06 -6.18 0.94
N VAL A 62 -0.11 -5.72 -0.32
CA VAL A 62 -0.51 -6.57 -1.46
C VAL A 62 0.56 -7.64 -1.72
N TYR A 63 1.83 -7.25 -1.76
CA TYR A 63 2.96 -8.17 -2.01
C TYR A 63 3.08 -9.25 -0.94
N ASN A 64 2.92 -8.88 0.34
CA ASN A 64 3.00 -9.85 1.44
C ASN A 64 1.83 -10.83 1.42
N ALA A 65 0.62 -10.38 1.07
CA ALA A 65 -0.55 -11.24 1.01
C ALA A 65 -0.44 -12.31 -0.10
N GLU A 66 0.14 -11.97 -1.25
CA GLU A 66 0.34 -12.91 -2.35
C GLU A 66 1.42 -13.96 -2.03
N LEU A 67 2.54 -13.53 -1.45
CA LEU A 67 3.61 -14.43 -1.01
C LEU A 67 3.12 -15.42 0.06
N ILE A 68 2.29 -14.97 1.00
CA ILE A 68 1.68 -15.85 2.02
C ILE A 68 0.78 -16.90 1.35
N LYS A 69 -0.04 -16.53 0.36
CA LYS A 69 -0.90 -17.49 -0.36
C LYS A 69 -0.09 -18.54 -1.12
N ILE A 70 1.01 -18.13 -1.77
CA ILE A 70 1.92 -19.04 -2.45
C ILE A 70 2.57 -20.00 -1.44
N GLY A 71 3.07 -19.48 -0.33
CA GLY A 71 3.65 -20.28 0.75
C GLY A 71 2.65 -21.28 1.35
N LEU A 72 1.39 -20.87 1.53
CA LEU A 72 0.32 -21.74 2.02
C LEU A 72 0.03 -22.90 1.04
N GLY A 73 0.00 -22.60 -0.27
CA GLY A 73 -0.22 -23.61 -1.31
C GLY A 73 0.89 -24.64 -1.38
N ILE A 74 2.15 -24.19 -1.28
CA ILE A 74 3.32 -25.08 -1.23
C ILE A 74 3.31 -25.93 0.04
N GLY A 75 3.01 -25.32 1.20
CA GLY A 75 2.90 -26.03 2.48
C GLY A 75 1.83 -27.12 2.44
N LEU A 76 0.64 -26.81 1.91
CA LEU A 76 -0.44 -27.80 1.74
C LEU A 76 -0.05 -28.94 0.81
N ALA A 77 0.67 -28.66 -0.27
CA ALA A 77 1.16 -29.69 -1.18
C ALA A 77 2.16 -30.63 -0.51
N ILE A 78 3.08 -30.10 0.30
CA ILE A 78 4.04 -30.90 1.09
C ILE A 78 3.31 -31.75 2.13
N VAL A 79 2.38 -31.17 2.88
CA VAL A 79 1.57 -31.90 3.88
C VAL A 79 0.77 -33.02 3.21
N SER A 80 0.17 -32.76 2.04
CA SER A 80 -0.56 -33.77 1.27
C SER A 80 0.35 -34.91 0.79
N ALA A 81 1.57 -34.61 0.37
CA ALA A 81 2.55 -35.61 -0.06
C ALA A 81 3.05 -36.50 1.08
N ILE A 82 3.12 -35.99 2.31
CA ILE A 82 3.57 -36.73 3.50
C ILE A 82 2.45 -37.61 4.08
N ILE A 83 1.20 -37.12 4.11
CA ILE A 83 0.07 -37.85 4.71
C ILE A 83 -0.41 -39.01 3.81
N PHE A 84 -0.30 -38.88 2.48
CA PHE A 84 -0.75 -39.91 1.52
C PHE A 84 0.39 -40.36 0.58
N PRO A 85 1.42 -41.04 1.10
CA PRO A 85 2.51 -41.53 0.28
C PRO A 85 1.99 -42.61 -0.68
N GLY A 86 2.12 -42.37 -1.99
CA GLY A 86 1.76 -43.34 -3.04
C GLY A 86 0.43 -43.11 -3.76
N HIS A 87 -0.33 -42.07 -3.44
CA HIS A 87 -1.54 -41.69 -4.19
C HIS A 87 -1.36 -40.36 -4.92
N ILE A 88 -0.56 -40.37 -5.99
CA ILE A 88 -0.25 -39.21 -6.87
C ILE A 88 -1.54 -38.57 -7.46
N ILE A 89 -2.64 -39.34 -7.50
CA ILE A 89 -3.93 -38.91 -8.05
C ILE A 89 -4.60 -37.84 -7.16
N ILE A 90 -4.43 -37.89 -5.83
CA ILE A 90 -5.11 -36.97 -4.91
C ILE A 90 -4.48 -35.56 -4.95
N PRO A 91 -3.15 -35.38 -4.90
CA PRO A 91 -2.51 -34.08 -5.08
C PRO A 91 -2.82 -33.45 -6.44
N ALA A 92 -2.82 -34.26 -7.51
CA ALA A 92 -3.14 -33.77 -8.86
C ALA A 92 -4.60 -33.29 -8.97
N GLY A 93 -5.55 -34.01 -8.34
CA GLY A 93 -6.96 -33.62 -8.28
C GLY A 93 -7.20 -32.33 -7.49
N LEU A 94 -6.47 -32.11 -6.38
CA LEU A 94 -6.54 -30.87 -5.61
C LEU A 94 -5.98 -29.67 -6.38
N ILE A 95 -4.85 -29.84 -7.08
CA ILE A 95 -4.24 -28.79 -7.89
C ILE A 95 -5.15 -28.45 -9.09
N LEU A 96 -5.61 -29.45 -9.85
CA LEU A 96 -6.52 -29.25 -10.98
C LEU A 96 -7.87 -28.67 -10.53
N GLY A 97 -8.42 -29.17 -9.43
CA GLY A 97 -9.67 -28.67 -8.84
C GLY A 97 -9.55 -27.21 -8.40
N GLY A 98 -8.43 -26.84 -7.77
CA GLY A 98 -8.13 -25.45 -7.40
C GLY A 98 -8.05 -24.52 -8.60
N ILE A 99 -7.40 -24.95 -9.69
CA ILE A 99 -7.29 -24.18 -10.94
C ILE A 99 -8.67 -24.00 -11.58
N VAL A 100 -9.47 -25.06 -11.70
CA VAL A 100 -10.83 -25.01 -12.28
C VAL A 100 -11.75 -24.12 -11.44
N PHE A 101 -11.72 -24.24 -10.11
CA PHE A 101 -12.51 -23.42 -9.21
C PHE A 101 -12.13 -21.93 -9.30
N ALA A 102 -10.83 -21.63 -9.42
CA ALA A 102 -10.36 -20.26 -9.59
C ALA A 102 -10.83 -19.63 -10.91
N ILE A 103 -10.84 -20.40 -12.01
CA ILE A 103 -11.35 -19.95 -13.31
C ILE A 103 -12.86 -19.69 -13.24
N ILE A 104 -13.64 -20.59 -12.63
CA ILE A 104 -15.09 -20.42 -12.46
C ILE A 104 -15.40 -19.20 -11.60
N SER A 105 -14.71 -19.04 -10.47
CA SER A 105 -14.91 -17.89 -9.57
C SER A 105 -14.55 -16.56 -10.26
N LYS A 106 -13.48 -16.54 -11.07
CA LYS A 106 -13.10 -15.36 -11.86
C LYS A 106 -14.18 -14.97 -12.89
N ASN A 107 -14.85 -15.94 -13.49
CA ASN A 107 -15.96 -15.68 -14.41
C ASN A 107 -17.21 -15.19 -13.68
N LYS A 108 -17.50 -15.73 -12.48
CA LYS A 108 -18.65 -15.31 -11.66
C LYS A 108 -18.52 -13.87 -11.13
N MET A 109 -17.31 -13.35 -10.96
CA MET A 109 -17.06 -11.96 -10.54
C MET A 109 -17.10 -10.94 -11.69
N LYS A 110 -17.14 -11.39 -12.95
CA LYS A 110 -17.18 -10.54 -14.14
C LYS A 110 -18.55 -10.49 -14.83
N GLY A 111 -19.51 -11.30 -14.35
CA GLY A 111 -20.89 -11.33 -14.83
C GLY A 111 -21.83 -10.55 -13.94
#